data_AF-A0A931PMU3-F1
#
_entry.id   AF-A0A931PMU3-F1
#
_cell.length_a   1.000
_cell.length_b   1.000
_cell.length_c   1.000
_cell.angle_alpha   90.00
_cell.angle_beta   90.00
_cell.angle_gamma   90.00
#
_symmetry.space_group_name_H-M   'P 1'
#
loop_
_entity.id
_entity.type
_entity.pdbx_description
1 polymer ?
#
loop_
_entity_poly.entity_id
_entity_poly.type
_entity_poly.pdbx_seq_one_letter_code
_entity_poly.pdbx_strand_id
1 'polypeptide(L)'
;MLQPTRFGSLQHYVKGGVEVIDDDPRNYVFSNLFEVAARSKPYEKVAVGKNIEYVIEAIRAEGTSAWRAPAQDEFALVMDGEVEIRLLALADAGVVLAGTRGSVELSGTPAGRKMGVVRARRGHMTLLPAGAAYQFHAARPGVILLQTVAGRDTVERWSEICQTAPQPMHRPTVRRTT
;
A
#
# COMPACT_ATOMS: atom_id res chain seq x y z
N MET A 1 19.00 1.12 29.71
CA MET A 1 19.09 0.68 28.30
C MET A 1 18.06 1.44 27.49
N LEU A 2 18.44 2.08 26.38
CA LEU A 2 17.47 2.61 25.42
C LEU A 2 16.78 1.44 24.72
N GLN A 3 15.45 1.44 24.69
CA GLN A 3 14.66 0.48 23.93
C GLN A 3 14.52 1.00 22.49
N PRO A 4 15.04 0.30 21.47
CA PRO A 4 14.93 0.75 20.09
C PRO A 4 13.53 0.50 19.52
N THR A 5 12.92 1.51 18.91
CA THR A 5 11.70 1.32 18.09
C THR A 5 12.05 0.52 16.85
N ARG A 6 11.39 -0.63 16.66
CA ARG A 6 11.61 -1.52 15.50
C ARG A 6 10.62 -1.22 14.38
N PHE A 7 11.14 -1.07 13.17
CA PHE A 7 10.33 -0.88 11.95
C PHE A 7 10.67 -1.96 10.92
N GLY A 8 9.67 -2.37 10.13
CA GLY A 8 9.89 -3.23 8.96
C GLY A 8 10.37 -2.45 7.73
N SER A 9 10.87 -3.18 6.75
CA SER A 9 11.23 -2.71 5.41
C SER A 9 11.05 -3.83 4.38
N LEU A 10 11.22 -3.54 3.09
CA LEU A 10 11.27 -4.59 2.05
C LEU A 10 12.41 -5.57 2.27
N GLN A 11 13.55 -5.10 2.78
CA GLN A 11 14.73 -5.94 3.03
C GLN A 11 14.61 -6.74 4.33
N HIS A 12 13.88 -6.22 5.33
CA HIS A 12 13.75 -6.88 6.62
C HIS A 12 12.37 -6.65 7.25
N TYR A 13 11.57 -7.70 7.29
CA TYR A 13 10.33 -7.75 8.07
C TYR A 13 10.21 -9.11 8.75
N VAL A 14 9.52 -9.14 9.89
CA VAL A 14 9.11 -10.38 10.56
C VAL A 14 7.59 -10.43 10.51
N LYS A 15 7.05 -11.33 9.67
CA LYS A 15 5.61 -11.55 9.60
C LYS A 15 5.16 -12.29 10.87
N GLY A 16 4.16 -11.74 11.56
CA GLY A 16 3.47 -12.44 12.64
C GLY A 16 2.53 -13.52 12.11
N GLY A 17 1.50 -13.86 12.87
CA GLY A 17 0.48 -14.78 12.41
C GLY A 17 -0.69 -14.89 13.39
N VAL A 18 -1.69 -15.65 12.98
CA VAL A 18 -2.85 -16.00 13.80
C VAL A 18 -2.64 -17.41 14.35
N GLU A 19 -2.60 -17.51 15.69
CA GLU A 19 -2.74 -18.76 16.42
C GLU A 19 -4.23 -18.99 16.70
N VAL A 20 -4.72 -20.17 16.33
CA VAL A 20 -6.14 -20.48 16.30
C VAL A 20 -6.45 -21.52 17.37
N ILE A 21 -7.44 -21.23 18.22
CA ILE A 21 -7.95 -22.17 19.22
C ILE A 21 -9.22 -22.86 18.69
N ASP A 22 -10.26 -22.08 18.38
CA ASP A 22 -11.54 -22.55 17.83
C ASP A 22 -12.13 -21.48 16.88
N ASP A 23 -11.47 -21.28 15.73
CA ASP A 23 -11.84 -20.30 14.70
C ASP A 23 -11.27 -20.70 13.32
N ASP A 24 -11.59 -19.96 12.26
CA ASP A 24 -10.91 -20.05 10.96
C ASP A 24 -9.90 -18.89 10.80
N PRO A 25 -8.59 -19.16 10.57
CA PRO A 25 -7.59 -18.11 10.35
C PRO A 25 -7.95 -17.16 9.18
N ARG A 26 -8.79 -17.60 8.23
CA ARG A 26 -9.27 -16.78 7.11
C ARG A 26 -10.11 -15.60 7.58
N ASN A 27 -10.79 -15.70 8.72
CA ASN A 27 -11.62 -14.63 9.27
C ASN A 27 -10.81 -13.37 9.62
N TYR A 28 -9.49 -13.52 9.83
CA TYR A 28 -8.58 -12.45 10.20
C TYR A 28 -7.94 -11.75 9.00
N VAL A 29 -8.09 -12.31 7.78
CA VAL A 29 -7.56 -11.75 6.53
C VAL A 29 -6.07 -11.35 6.68
N PHE A 30 -5.29 -12.14 7.40
CA PHE A 30 -3.98 -11.75 7.92
C PHE A 30 -2.90 -11.77 6.84
N SER A 31 -2.24 -10.63 6.59
CA SER A 31 -1.12 -10.47 5.65
C SER A 31 -0.04 -9.53 6.20
N ASN A 32 1.09 -9.41 5.51
CA ASN A 32 2.13 -8.41 5.82
C ASN A 32 2.38 -7.53 4.60
N LEU A 33 2.26 -6.21 4.74
CA LEU A 33 2.35 -5.28 3.61
C LEU A 33 3.71 -5.33 2.88
N PHE A 34 4.82 -5.60 3.59
CA PHE A 34 6.15 -5.70 2.97
C PHE A 34 6.27 -6.99 2.15
N GLU A 35 5.70 -8.10 2.63
CA GLU A 35 5.62 -9.35 1.87
C GLU A 35 4.79 -9.17 0.60
N VAL A 36 3.63 -8.51 0.73
CA VAL A 36 2.73 -8.23 -0.40
C VAL A 36 3.46 -7.36 -1.42
N ALA A 37 4.01 -6.21 -1.00
CA ALA A 37 4.72 -5.29 -1.89
C ALA A 37 5.93 -5.97 -2.57
N ALA A 38 6.71 -6.79 -1.86
CA ALA A 38 7.86 -7.49 -2.42
C ALA A 38 7.51 -8.47 -3.56
N ARG A 39 6.28 -9.02 -3.55
CA ARG A 39 5.79 -9.95 -4.58
C ARG A 39 4.96 -9.28 -5.68
N SER A 40 4.64 -8.00 -5.52
CA SER A 40 3.85 -7.22 -6.48
C SER A 40 4.69 -6.61 -7.59
N LYS A 41 4.07 -6.32 -8.74
CA LYS A 41 4.70 -5.49 -9.78
C LYS A 41 4.89 -4.04 -9.26
N PRO A 42 5.86 -3.27 -9.79
CA PRO A 42 5.96 -1.86 -9.46
C PRO A 42 4.64 -1.14 -9.70
N TYR A 43 4.19 -0.37 -8.72
CA TYR A 43 2.94 0.39 -8.72
C TYR A 43 1.62 -0.41 -8.85
N GLU A 44 1.65 -1.73 -8.71
CA GLU A 44 0.43 -2.55 -8.57
C GLU A 44 -0.26 -2.23 -7.23
N LYS A 45 -1.57 -1.97 -7.28
CA LYS A 45 -2.41 -1.53 -6.16
C LYS A 45 -3.11 -2.72 -5.49
N VAL A 46 -2.40 -3.47 -4.65
CA VAL A 46 -2.95 -4.68 -4.03
C VAL A 46 -3.69 -4.35 -2.75
N ALA A 47 -4.98 -4.65 -2.68
CA ALA A 47 -5.76 -4.49 -1.46
C ALA A 47 -5.24 -5.40 -0.35
N VAL A 48 -4.95 -4.83 0.82
CA VAL A 48 -4.54 -5.53 2.04
C VAL A 48 -5.53 -5.31 3.20
N GLY A 49 -6.53 -4.46 3.00
CA GLY A 49 -7.69 -4.32 3.85
C GLY A 49 -8.86 -3.75 3.04
N LYS A 50 -10.07 -4.19 3.34
CA LYS A 50 -11.29 -3.76 2.67
C LYS A 50 -12.45 -3.69 3.67
N ASN A 51 -13.17 -2.58 3.67
CA ASN A 51 -14.38 -2.39 4.46
C ASN A 51 -15.44 -1.71 3.58
N ILE A 52 -16.43 -2.49 3.16
CA ILE A 52 -17.41 -2.11 2.13
C ILE A 52 -16.66 -1.65 0.87
N GLU A 53 -16.71 -0.37 0.49
CA GLU A 53 -15.96 0.16 -0.65
C GLU A 53 -14.56 0.68 -0.31
N TYR A 54 -14.25 0.92 0.96
CA TYR A 54 -12.98 1.53 1.36
C TYR A 54 -11.88 0.48 1.39
N VAL A 55 -10.70 0.83 0.87
CA VAL A 55 -9.55 -0.08 0.82
C VAL A 55 -8.27 0.58 1.33
N ILE A 56 -7.40 -0.29 1.83
CA ILE A 56 -5.99 0.00 2.06
C ILE A 56 -5.21 -0.83 1.04
N GLU A 57 -4.38 -0.18 0.24
CA GLU A 57 -3.59 -0.84 -0.80
C GLU A 57 -2.09 -0.79 -0.47
N ALA A 58 -1.40 -1.93 -0.61
CA ALA A 58 0.05 -2.02 -0.51
C ALA A 58 0.68 -1.93 -1.91
N ILE A 59 1.58 -0.96 -2.09
CA ILE A 59 2.19 -0.62 -3.37
C ILE A 59 3.71 -0.66 -3.24
N ARG A 60 4.38 -1.41 -4.11
CA ARG A 60 5.83 -1.31 -4.30
C ARG A 60 6.15 -0.10 -5.18
N ALA A 61 6.79 0.91 -4.62
CA ALA A 61 7.26 2.08 -5.36
C ALA A 61 8.65 1.81 -5.92
N GLU A 62 8.80 1.78 -7.24
CA GLU A 62 10.09 1.55 -7.90
C GLU A 62 10.08 2.14 -9.30
N GLY A 63 11.06 3.00 -9.60
CA GLY A 63 11.11 3.72 -10.87
C GLY A 63 10.16 4.91 -10.86
N THR A 64 9.43 5.11 -11.96
CA THR A 64 8.45 6.20 -12.12
C THR A 64 7.09 5.62 -12.47
N SER A 65 6.05 5.99 -11.74
CA SER A 65 4.69 5.54 -12.03
C SER A 65 4.10 6.28 -13.23
N ALA A 66 3.01 5.75 -13.79
CA ALA A 66 2.11 6.57 -14.58
C ALA A 66 1.51 7.70 -13.70
N TRP A 67 1.01 8.75 -14.36
CA TRP A 67 0.19 9.75 -13.68
C TRP A 67 -1.16 9.14 -13.33
N ARG A 68 -1.70 9.52 -12.17
CA ARG A 68 -3.03 9.11 -11.72
C ARG A 68 -3.82 10.31 -11.24
N ALA A 69 -5.14 10.28 -11.40
CA ALA A 69 -6.05 11.27 -10.82
C ALA A 69 -7.08 10.58 -9.92
N PRO A 70 -7.22 10.98 -8.65
CA PRO A 70 -8.19 10.39 -7.75
C PRO A 70 -9.55 11.08 -7.87
N ALA A 71 -10.63 10.30 -7.80
CA ALA A 71 -12.00 10.82 -7.83
C ALA A 71 -12.44 11.46 -6.51
N GLN A 72 -11.80 11.07 -5.41
CA GLN A 72 -11.94 11.63 -4.06
C GLN A 72 -10.56 11.70 -3.42
N ASP A 73 -10.38 12.44 -2.34
CA ASP A 73 -9.07 12.52 -1.67
C ASP A 73 -8.52 11.12 -1.33
N GLU A 74 -7.25 10.90 -1.66
CA GLU A 74 -6.48 9.71 -1.26
C GLU A 74 -5.31 10.13 -0.35
N PHE A 75 -4.77 9.19 0.42
CA PHE A 75 -3.62 9.45 1.29
C PHE A 75 -2.54 8.39 1.08
N ALA A 76 -1.32 8.83 0.75
CA ALA A 76 -0.16 7.95 0.59
C ALA A 76 0.75 8.04 1.82
N LEU A 77 0.89 6.93 2.54
CA LEU A 77 1.83 6.77 3.64
C LEU A 77 3.05 5.96 3.16
N VAL A 78 4.25 6.54 3.23
CA VAL A 78 5.48 5.81 2.90
C VAL A 78 5.87 4.92 4.08
N MET A 79 5.83 3.60 3.87
CA MET A 79 6.17 2.59 4.87
C MET A 79 7.65 2.18 4.82
N ASP A 80 8.30 2.37 3.67
CA ASP A 80 9.73 2.12 3.48
C ASP A 80 10.30 2.94 2.31
N GLY A 81 11.59 3.27 2.39
CA GLY A 81 12.32 4.01 1.35
C GLY A 81 12.06 5.52 1.35
N GLU A 82 12.37 6.14 0.21
CA GLU A 82 12.10 7.54 -0.12
C GLU A 82 11.31 7.59 -1.43
N VAL A 83 10.20 8.32 -1.43
CA VAL A 83 9.30 8.49 -2.57
C VAL A 83 9.13 9.97 -2.86
N GLU A 84 9.43 10.36 -4.09
CA GLU A 84 9.07 11.66 -4.64
C GLU A 84 7.63 11.60 -5.17
N ILE A 85 6.77 12.49 -4.68
CA ILE A 85 5.36 12.60 -5.05
C ILE A 85 5.17 13.94 -5.76
N ARG A 86 4.93 13.88 -7.07
CA ARG A 86 4.71 15.06 -7.91
C ARG A 86 3.22 15.34 -7.99
N LEU A 87 2.83 16.60 -7.84
CA LEU A 87 1.43 17.02 -7.89
C LEU A 87 1.21 18.06 -8.99
N LEU A 88 0.13 17.89 -9.74
CA LEU A 88 -0.31 18.77 -10.82
C LEU A 88 -1.81 19.02 -10.70
N ALA A 89 -2.22 20.29 -10.61
CA ALA A 89 -3.63 20.67 -10.62
C ALA A 89 -4.17 20.52 -12.04
N LEU A 90 -5.18 19.67 -12.24
CA LEU A 90 -5.74 19.38 -13.56
C LEU A 90 -6.39 20.63 -14.16
N ALA A 91 -6.16 20.88 -15.45
CA ALA A 91 -6.81 21.98 -16.16
C ALA A 91 -8.31 21.75 -16.38
N ASP A 92 -8.70 20.48 -16.56
CA ASP A 92 -10.06 20.06 -16.80
C ASP A 92 -10.51 19.07 -15.70
N ALA A 93 -11.59 19.41 -15.01
CA ALA A 93 -12.19 18.56 -13.98
C ALA A 93 -12.84 17.30 -14.58
N GLY A 94 -13.18 17.30 -15.88
CA GLY A 94 -13.78 16.17 -16.59
C GLY A 94 -12.82 15.01 -16.86
N VAL A 95 -11.52 15.16 -16.57
CA VAL A 95 -10.52 14.08 -16.66
C VAL A 95 -10.91 12.89 -15.79
N VAL A 96 -11.54 13.14 -14.65
CA VAL A 96 -12.10 12.08 -13.81
C VAL A 96 -13.62 12.12 -13.92
N LEU A 97 -14.21 11.09 -14.52
CA LEU A 97 -15.66 11.03 -14.74
C LEU A 97 -16.43 10.96 -13.42
N ALA A 98 -17.59 11.60 -13.37
CA ALA A 98 -18.50 11.53 -12.23
C ALA A 98 -18.86 10.07 -11.92
N GLY A 99 -18.85 9.70 -10.63
CA GLY A 99 -19.12 8.33 -10.17
C GLY A 99 -17.92 7.38 -10.27
N THR A 100 -16.77 7.83 -10.79
CA THR A 100 -15.50 7.08 -10.68
C THR A 100 -15.20 6.81 -9.21
N ARG A 101 -14.73 5.59 -8.91
CA ARG A 101 -14.25 5.20 -7.58
C ARG A 101 -12.74 4.97 -7.62
N GLY A 102 -12.05 5.47 -6.60
CA GLY A 102 -10.59 5.40 -6.51
C GLY A 102 -9.91 6.32 -7.53
N SER A 103 -8.63 6.06 -7.79
CA SER A 103 -7.86 6.76 -8.82
C SER A 103 -7.89 6.05 -10.16
N VAL A 104 -7.75 6.82 -11.23
CA VAL A 104 -7.58 6.34 -12.61
C VAL A 104 -6.19 6.67 -13.12
N GLU A 105 -5.62 5.78 -13.92
CA GLU A 105 -4.40 6.06 -14.68
C GLU A 105 -4.68 7.01 -15.84
N LEU A 106 -3.73 7.91 -16.11
CA LEU A 106 -3.79 8.89 -17.19
C LEU A 106 -2.77 8.58 -18.28
N SER A 107 -3.12 8.89 -19.53
CA SER A 107 -2.21 8.77 -20.67
C SER A 107 -1.17 9.90 -20.65
N GLY A 108 0.03 9.59 -20.17
CA GLY A 108 1.14 10.53 -20.15
C GLY A 108 0.97 11.65 -19.10
N THR A 109 1.63 12.78 -19.32
CA THR A 109 1.55 13.92 -18.40
C THR A 109 0.30 14.74 -18.69
N PRO A 110 -0.63 14.90 -17.74
CA PRO A 110 -1.87 15.65 -17.97
C PRO A 110 -1.63 17.16 -18.10
N ALA A 111 -2.53 17.84 -18.80
CA ALA A 111 -2.54 19.29 -18.88
C ALA A 111 -2.94 19.91 -17.53
N GLY A 112 -2.24 20.97 -17.15
CA GLY A 112 -2.56 21.74 -15.96
C GLY A 112 -1.33 22.42 -15.34
N ARG A 113 -1.43 22.74 -14.05
CA ARG A 113 -0.46 23.60 -13.36
C ARG A 113 0.26 22.83 -12.27
N LYS A 114 1.60 22.83 -12.31
CA LYS A 114 2.44 22.21 -11.27
C LYS A 114 2.07 22.77 -9.90
N MET A 115 1.74 21.89 -8.96
CA MET A 115 1.46 22.26 -7.57
C MET A 115 2.71 22.18 -6.72
N GLY A 116 3.58 21.20 -6.99
CA GLY A 116 4.79 21.01 -6.23
C GLY A 116 5.26 19.56 -6.23
N VAL A 117 6.24 19.30 -5.37
CA VAL A 117 6.83 17.98 -5.17
C VAL A 117 7.00 17.76 -3.67
N VAL A 118 6.52 16.62 -3.18
CA VAL A 118 6.76 16.16 -1.81
C VAL A 118 7.81 15.06 -1.84
N ARG A 119 8.83 15.15 -0.98
CA ARG A 119 9.80 14.07 -0.77
C ARG A 119 9.48 13.36 0.54
N ALA A 120 8.73 12.27 0.45
CA ALA A 120 8.29 11.49 1.60
C ALA A 120 9.27 10.37 1.92
N ARG A 121 9.52 10.13 3.21
CA ARG A 121 10.33 9.03 3.74
C ARG A 121 9.47 8.17 4.65
N ARG A 122 10.02 7.05 5.15
CA ARG A 122 9.31 6.18 6.11
C ARG A 122 8.59 6.97 7.21
N GLY A 123 7.29 6.75 7.32
CA GLY A 123 6.39 7.39 8.29
C GLY A 123 5.75 8.69 7.82
N HIS A 124 6.14 9.24 6.67
CA HIS A 124 5.53 10.47 6.14
C HIS A 124 4.27 10.14 5.32
N MET A 125 3.19 10.86 5.60
CA MET A 125 1.92 10.79 4.88
C MET A 125 1.73 12.03 4.00
N THR A 126 1.19 11.85 2.80
CA THR A 126 0.90 12.93 1.85
C THR A 126 -0.55 12.83 1.37
N LEU A 127 -1.26 13.98 1.39
CA LEU A 127 -2.56 14.13 0.76
C LEU A 127 -2.41 14.09 -0.77
N LEU A 128 -3.26 13.31 -1.43
CA LEU A 128 -3.43 13.27 -2.88
C LEU A 128 -4.82 13.82 -3.19
N PRO A 129 -4.94 15.13 -3.46
CA PRO A 129 -6.24 15.79 -3.47
C PRO A 129 -7.05 15.47 -4.73
N ALA A 130 -8.37 15.37 -4.58
CA ALA A 130 -9.29 15.39 -5.71
C ALA A 130 -9.09 16.66 -6.55
N GLY A 131 -9.15 16.53 -7.88
CA GLY A 131 -8.86 17.62 -8.81
C GLY A 131 -7.37 17.83 -9.13
N ALA A 132 -6.47 17.05 -8.53
CA ALA A 132 -5.06 16.97 -8.93
C ALA A 132 -4.72 15.61 -9.55
N ALA A 133 -3.71 15.59 -10.40
CA ALA A 133 -2.99 14.38 -10.74
C ALA A 133 -1.74 14.24 -9.88
N TYR A 134 -1.38 13.01 -9.56
CA TYR A 134 -0.15 12.67 -8.87
C TYR A 134 0.69 11.64 -9.65
N GLN A 135 2.00 11.69 -9.45
CA GLN A 135 2.95 10.70 -9.94
C GLN A 135 3.96 10.39 -8.85
N PHE A 136 4.27 9.11 -8.69
CA PHE A 136 5.31 8.64 -7.78
C PHE A 136 6.62 8.41 -8.54
N HIS A 137 7.73 8.72 -7.89
CA HIS A 137 9.06 8.30 -8.31
C HIS A 137 9.86 7.80 -7.12
N ALA A 138 10.50 6.64 -7.27
CA ALA A 138 11.37 6.05 -6.26
C ALA A 138 12.65 5.52 -6.91
N ALA A 139 13.79 6.13 -6.57
CA ALA A 139 15.09 5.74 -7.11
C ALA A 139 15.55 4.35 -6.62
N ARG A 140 15.02 3.89 -5.49
CA ARG A 140 15.20 2.55 -4.93
C ARG A 140 13.85 2.00 -4.53
N PRO A 141 13.65 0.67 -4.52
CA PRO A 141 12.39 0.07 -4.09
C PRO A 141 11.98 0.57 -2.69
N GLY A 142 10.74 1.04 -2.59
CA GLY A 142 10.09 1.44 -1.35
C GLY A 142 8.66 0.92 -1.28
N VAL A 143 7.95 1.26 -0.20
CA VAL A 143 6.56 0.81 -0.01
C VAL A 143 5.67 1.99 0.34
N ILE A 144 4.54 2.07 -0.35
CA ILE A 144 3.47 3.00 -0.07
C ILE A 144 2.27 2.19 0.41
N LEU A 145 1.64 2.66 1.49
CA LEU A 145 0.31 2.25 1.91
C LEU A 145 -0.67 3.35 1.48
N LEU A 146 -1.60 3.02 0.59
CA LEU A 146 -2.57 3.99 0.06
C LEU A 146 -3.94 3.77 0.70
N GLN A 147 -4.49 4.83 1.28
CA GLN A 147 -5.88 4.89 1.72
C GLN A 147 -6.74 5.44 0.59
N THR A 148 -7.70 4.66 0.11
CA THR A 148 -8.59 5.01 -1.02
C THR A 148 -9.90 4.23 -0.98
N VAL A 149 -10.69 4.33 -2.05
CA VAL A 149 -11.87 3.52 -2.37
C VAL A 149 -11.51 2.53 -3.46
N ALA A 150 -12.02 1.30 -3.37
CA ALA A 150 -11.83 0.26 -4.39
C ALA A 150 -12.26 0.79 -5.76
N GLY A 151 -11.32 0.77 -6.71
CA GLY A 151 -11.51 1.25 -8.07
C GLY A 151 -11.11 0.21 -9.10
N ARG A 152 -11.09 0.62 -10.38
CA ARG A 152 -10.75 -0.23 -11.52
C ARG A 152 -9.40 -0.95 -11.36
N ASP A 153 -8.43 -0.29 -10.75
CA ASP A 153 -7.05 -0.79 -10.67
C ASP A 153 -6.73 -1.45 -9.31
N THR A 154 -7.71 -1.54 -8.41
CA THR A 154 -7.54 -2.24 -7.13
C THR A 154 -7.49 -3.75 -7.38
N VAL A 155 -6.37 -4.38 -7.03
CA VAL A 155 -6.17 -5.82 -7.18
C VAL A 155 -6.55 -6.54 -5.90
N GLU A 156 -7.56 -7.41 -5.98
CA GLU A 156 -7.99 -8.28 -4.88
C GLU A 156 -7.50 -9.71 -5.12
N ARG A 157 -6.49 -10.13 -4.34
CA ARG A 157 -5.92 -11.51 -4.39
C ARG A 157 -5.80 -12.13 -3.00
N TRP A 158 -6.89 -12.08 -2.24
CA TRP A 158 -6.95 -12.46 -0.83
C TRP A 158 -6.39 -13.86 -0.54
N SER A 159 -6.72 -14.85 -1.38
CA SER A 159 -6.23 -16.22 -1.23
C SER A 159 -4.71 -16.37 -1.39
N GLU A 160 -4.05 -15.44 -2.09
CA GLU A 160 -2.61 -15.45 -2.32
C GLU A 160 -1.82 -14.76 -1.20
N ILE A 161 -2.43 -13.76 -0.55
CA ILE A 161 -1.74 -12.91 0.43
C ILE A 161 -2.07 -13.25 1.89
N CYS A 162 -3.24 -13.84 2.13
CA CYS A 162 -3.73 -14.11 3.48
C CYS A 162 -3.26 -15.46 4.01
N GLN A 163 -3.09 -15.54 5.33
CA GLN A 163 -2.93 -16.80 6.03
C GLN A 163 -4.22 -17.64 5.89
N THR A 164 -4.11 -18.84 5.30
CA THR A 164 -5.23 -19.77 5.08
C THR A 164 -5.16 -21.02 5.94
N ALA A 165 -4.09 -21.20 6.70
CA ALA A 165 -3.90 -22.31 7.64
C ALA A 165 -3.38 -21.77 8.99
N PRO A 166 -3.68 -22.42 10.12
CA PRO A 166 -3.15 -22.00 11.42
C PRO A 166 -1.61 -22.03 11.42
N GLN A 167 -0.96 -21.12 12.16
CA GLN A 167 0.45 -21.31 12.44
C GLN A 167 0.63 -22.59 13.28
N PRO A 168 1.61 -23.45 12.95
CA PRO A 168 1.89 -24.62 13.78
C PRO A 168 2.32 -24.16 15.17
N MET A 169 1.65 -24.67 16.22
CA MET A 169 2.01 -24.39 17.61
C MET A 169 3.50 -24.67 17.82
N HIS A 170 4.25 -23.66 18.27
CA HIS A 170 5.61 -23.86 18.69
C HIS A 170 5.60 -24.65 20.01
N ARG A 171 5.65 -25.98 19.94
CA ARG A 171 5.85 -26.80 21.15
C ARG A 171 7.28 -26.56 21.64
N PRO A 172 7.48 -25.94 22.83
CA PRO A 172 8.82 -25.87 23.39
C PRO A 172 9.33 -27.31 23.57
N THR A 173 10.54 -27.57 23.06
CA THR A 173 11.20 -28.85 23.29
C THR A 173 11.52 -28.93 24.78
N VAL A 174 10.69 -29.62 25.55
CA VAL A 174 11.03 -29.97 26.93
C VAL A 174 12.22 -30.92 26.84
N ARG A 175 13.43 -30.39 27.01
CA ARG A 175 14.60 -31.24 27.29
C ARG A 175 14.30 -31.94 28.60
N ARG A 176 13.95 -33.23 28.53
CA ARG A 176 13.97 -34.11 29.69
C ARG A 176 15.43 -34.21 30.13
N THR A 177 15.79 -33.46 31.15
CA THR A 177 16.97 -33.74 31.97
C THR A 177 16.68 -35.02 32.73
N THR A 178 17.24 -36.13 32.25
CA THR A 178 17.49 -37.34 33.03
C THR A 178 18.71 -37.15 33.90
#